data_AF-A0A916TPP4-F1
#
_entry.id   AF-A0A916TPP4-F1
#
_cell.length_a   1.000
_cell.length_b   1.000
_cell.length_c   1.000
_cell.angle_alpha   90.00
_cell.angle_beta   90.00
_cell.angle_gamma   90.00
#
_symmetry.space_group_name_H-M   'P 1'
#
loop_
_entity.id
_entity.type
_entity.pdbx_description
1 polymer ?
#
loop_
_entity_poly.entity_id
_entity_poly.type
_entity_poly.pdbx_seq_one_letter_code
_entity_poly.pdbx_strand_id
1 'polypeptide(L)'
;MKFLAAILPLALFALGACEARYAPTTDQRDGQLTPSSGDAPAGEVLLPQGEFRVAGADGVDVNLGHAITVSIDDDTIALASQCVTPRWTYNYSGGTLATQAIPDPICDRGRYPAEEAAMAVFDAPKIIMRTPENGWYIAGGGRSITLFSQ
;
A
#
# COMPACT_ATOMS: atom_id res chain seq x y z
N MET A 1 24.55 10.79 46.29
CA MET A 1 25.50 11.74 45.67
C MET A 1 24.94 12.08 44.30
N LYS A 2 24.17 13.17 44.19
CA LYS A 2 24.58 14.52 43.72
C LYS A 2 24.81 14.58 42.20
N PHE A 3 23.77 15.09 41.52
CA PHE A 3 23.66 15.80 40.25
C PHE A 3 24.94 16.12 39.46
N LEU A 4 24.90 15.94 38.13
CA LEU A 4 25.22 17.03 37.22
C LEU A 4 24.39 16.90 35.93
N ALA A 5 23.49 17.86 35.75
CA ALA A 5 22.79 18.16 34.51
C ALA A 5 23.73 18.93 33.59
N ALA A 6 23.73 18.62 32.29
CA ALA A 6 24.38 19.43 31.27
C ALA A 6 23.33 19.88 30.26
N ILE A 7 23.08 21.19 30.30
CA ILE A 7 22.24 21.98 29.40
C ILE A 7 23.10 22.37 28.20
N LEU A 8 22.65 22.11 26.98
CA LEU A 8 23.24 22.63 25.73
C LEU A 8 22.11 23.04 24.76
N PRO A 9 22.33 23.98 23.82
CA PRO A 9 21.54 25.19 23.72
C PRO A 9 20.59 25.17 22.52
N LEU A 10 19.54 25.99 22.65
CA LEU A 10 18.65 26.46 21.59
C LEU A 10 19.43 26.91 20.34
N ALA A 11 19.15 26.29 19.19
CA ALA A 11 19.42 26.85 17.88
C ALA A 11 18.09 27.31 17.25
N LEU A 12 17.88 28.62 17.28
CA LEU A 12 16.82 29.34 16.57
C LEU A 12 17.04 29.18 15.07
N PHE A 13 16.18 28.43 14.37
CA PHE A 13 16.07 28.54 12.92
C PHE A 13 14.96 29.51 12.57
N ALA A 14 15.37 30.62 11.95
CA ALA A 14 14.50 31.69 11.49
C ALA A 14 13.52 31.18 10.42
N LEU A 15 12.23 31.37 10.67
CA LEU A 15 11.19 31.24 9.66
C LEU A 15 11.35 32.36 8.63
N GLY A 16 11.87 32.01 7.45
CA GLY A 16 11.74 32.84 6.26
C GLY A 16 10.32 32.74 5.72
N ALA A 17 9.43 33.61 6.21
CA ALA A 17 8.11 33.82 5.63
C ALA A 17 8.25 34.52 4.27
N CYS A 18 8.12 33.76 3.18
CA CYS A 18 7.91 34.33 1.85
C CYS A 18 6.40 34.45 1.63
N GLU A 19 5.82 35.57 2.05
CA GLU A 19 4.45 35.94 1.71
C GLU A 19 4.40 36.42 0.26
N ALA A 20 4.06 35.51 -0.66
CA ALA A 20 3.62 35.89 -1.99
C ALA A 20 2.25 36.57 -1.86
N ARG A 21 2.24 37.91 -1.87
CA ARG A 21 1.03 38.73 -1.98
C ARG A 21 0.41 38.51 -3.35
N TYR A 22 -0.56 37.60 -3.44
CA TYR A 22 -1.44 37.48 -4.60
C TYR A 22 -2.68 38.33 -4.36
N ALA A 23 -2.89 39.34 -5.20
CA ALA A 23 -4.07 40.19 -5.16
C ALA A 23 -5.31 39.38 -5.57
N PRO A 24 -6.46 39.54 -4.89
CA PRO A 24 -7.70 38.96 -5.36
C PRO A 24 -8.22 39.77 -6.56
N THR A 25 -8.12 39.19 -7.75
CA THR A 25 -8.92 39.60 -8.90
C THR A 25 -10.28 38.94 -8.76
N THR A 26 -11.31 39.74 -8.44
CA THR A 26 -12.70 39.37 -8.64
C THR A 26 -12.98 39.28 -10.14
N ASP A 27 -12.85 38.08 -10.70
CA ASP A 27 -13.49 37.71 -11.96
C ASP A 27 -14.60 36.71 -11.62
N GLN A 28 -15.78 37.28 -11.36
CA GLN A 28 -17.02 36.55 -11.14
C GLN A 28 -17.52 36.05 -12.50
N ARG A 29 -16.98 34.90 -12.95
CA ARG A 29 -17.70 34.02 -13.86
C ARG A 29 -18.46 33.00 -13.03
N ASP A 30 -19.77 33.22 -12.95
CA ASP A 30 -20.76 32.24 -12.52
C ASP A 30 -20.78 31.06 -13.50
N GLY A 31 -19.75 30.23 -13.42
CA GLY A 31 -19.78 28.84 -13.81
C GLY A 31 -19.72 28.07 -12.51
N GLN A 32 -20.87 27.90 -11.85
CA GLN A 32 -21.04 26.94 -10.77
C GLN A 32 -20.65 25.56 -11.33
N LEU A 33 -19.37 25.23 -11.23
CA LEU A 33 -18.89 23.86 -11.30
C LEU A 33 -19.46 23.23 -10.03
N THR A 34 -20.70 22.75 -10.10
CA THR A 34 -21.09 21.62 -9.28
C THR A 34 -19.95 20.63 -9.44
N PRO A 35 -19.29 20.19 -8.35
CA PRO A 35 -18.52 18.97 -8.42
C PRO A 35 -19.54 17.95 -8.89
N SER A 36 -19.43 17.58 -10.17
CA SER A 36 -20.05 16.37 -10.62
C SER A 36 -19.26 15.32 -9.87
N SER A 37 -19.75 14.98 -8.67
CA SER A 37 -19.70 13.64 -8.14
C SER A 37 -20.47 12.80 -9.16
N GLY A 38 -19.88 12.65 -10.34
CA GLY A 38 -20.24 11.61 -11.25
C GLY A 38 -19.98 10.37 -10.43
N ASP A 39 -21.06 9.74 -10.02
CA ASP A 39 -21.17 8.29 -9.94
C ASP A 39 -20.75 7.72 -11.31
N ALA A 40 -19.48 7.90 -11.67
CA ALA A 40 -18.82 6.91 -12.48
C ALA A 40 -19.07 5.62 -11.69
N PRO A 41 -19.75 4.62 -12.27
CA PRO A 41 -19.89 3.34 -11.59
C PRO A 41 -18.49 2.99 -11.16
N ALA A 42 -18.28 2.85 -9.83
CA ALA A 42 -16.98 2.54 -9.29
C ALA A 42 -16.51 1.32 -10.08
N GLY A 43 -15.61 1.55 -11.03
CA GLY A 43 -15.19 0.53 -11.98
C GLY A 43 -14.72 -0.61 -11.12
N GLU A 44 -15.27 -1.78 -11.33
CA GLU A 44 -14.99 -2.96 -10.52
C GLU A 44 -13.46 -3.10 -10.45
N VAL A 45 -12.88 -2.76 -9.29
CA VAL A 45 -11.43 -2.74 -9.15
C VAL A 45 -11.01 -4.20 -9.02
N LEU A 46 -10.70 -4.77 -10.18
CA LEU A 46 -10.18 -6.13 -10.28
C LEU A 46 -8.75 -6.18 -9.77
N LEU A 47 -8.40 -7.32 -9.19
CA LEU A 47 -7.02 -7.62 -8.85
C LEU A 47 -6.18 -7.62 -10.14
N PRO A 48 -5.04 -6.92 -10.17
CA PRO A 48 -4.25 -6.80 -11.40
C PRO A 48 -3.52 -8.09 -11.71
N GLN A 49 -3.53 -8.50 -12.97
CA GLN A 49 -2.66 -9.56 -13.45
C GLN A 49 -1.23 -9.05 -13.68
N GLY A 50 -0.24 -9.92 -13.49
CA GLY A 50 1.17 -9.67 -13.76
C GLY A 50 2.09 -9.94 -12.57
N GLU A 51 3.31 -9.42 -12.69
CA GLU A 51 4.38 -9.58 -11.71
C GLU A 51 4.58 -8.29 -10.91
N PHE A 52 4.65 -8.43 -9.59
CA PHE A 52 4.74 -7.32 -8.67
C PHE A 52 5.84 -7.52 -7.64
N ARG A 53 6.44 -6.42 -7.20
CA ARG A 53 7.23 -6.34 -5.99
C ARG A 53 6.37 -5.85 -4.84
N VAL A 54 6.48 -6.48 -3.67
CA VAL A 54 5.99 -5.89 -2.41
C VAL A 54 6.94 -4.76 -2.01
N ALA A 55 6.47 -3.53 -2.12
CA ALA A 55 7.25 -2.32 -1.87
C ALA A 55 7.03 -1.77 -0.46
N GLY A 56 5.84 -1.99 0.11
CA GLY A 56 5.51 -1.57 1.48
C GLY A 56 4.59 -2.58 2.17
N ALA A 57 4.65 -2.61 3.49
CA ALA A 57 3.77 -3.38 4.37
C ALA A 57 3.36 -2.52 5.56
N ASP A 58 2.06 -2.39 5.81
CA ASP A 58 1.47 -1.59 6.90
C ASP A 58 1.98 -0.14 6.98
N GLY A 59 2.20 0.47 5.81
CA GLY A 59 2.74 1.84 5.70
C GLY A 59 4.25 1.96 5.93
N VAL A 60 4.98 0.85 6.03
CA VAL A 60 6.45 0.81 6.14
C VAL A 60 7.06 0.23 4.87
N ASP A 61 8.11 0.88 4.36
CA ASP A 61 8.82 0.40 3.17
C ASP A 61 9.54 -0.93 3.44
N VAL A 62 9.47 -1.83 2.45
CA VAL A 62 10.17 -3.12 2.49
C VAL A 62 11.63 -2.92 2.07
N ASN A 63 12.52 -2.90 3.06
CA ASN A 63 13.96 -2.83 2.88
C ASN A 63 14.63 -4.13 3.39
N LEU A 64 14.52 -5.19 2.62
CA LEU A 64 15.13 -6.49 2.88
C LEU A 64 16.31 -6.73 1.93
N GLY A 65 17.22 -7.65 2.32
CA GLY A 65 18.33 -8.08 1.46
C GLY A 65 17.92 -8.91 0.24
N HIS A 66 16.62 -9.16 0.07
CA HIS A 66 16.01 -9.87 -1.04
C HIS A 66 14.62 -9.28 -1.36
N ALA A 67 14.12 -9.54 -2.56
CA ALA A 67 12.78 -9.12 -2.95
C ALA A 67 11.71 -10.09 -2.43
N ILE A 68 10.55 -9.54 -2.08
CA ILE A 68 9.29 -10.28 -1.98
C ILE A 68 8.52 -9.97 -3.26
N THR A 69 8.22 -11.00 -4.05
CA THR A 69 7.47 -10.87 -5.30
C THR A 69 6.09 -11.50 -5.17
N VAL A 70 5.15 -10.97 -5.94
CA VAL A 70 3.79 -11.48 -6.06
C VAL A 70 3.48 -11.62 -7.55
N SER A 71 3.13 -12.82 -7.97
CA SER A 71 2.65 -13.14 -9.32
C SER A 71 1.15 -13.35 -9.26
N ILE A 72 0.40 -12.72 -10.15
CA ILE A 72 -1.06 -12.82 -10.21
C ILE A 72 -1.45 -13.20 -11.64
N ASP A 73 -1.95 -14.42 -11.79
CA ASP A 73 -2.43 -14.97 -13.06
C ASP A 73 -3.97 -14.98 -13.10
N ASP A 74 -4.60 -15.79 -13.95
CA ASP A 74 -6.06 -15.81 -14.13
C ASP A 74 -6.84 -16.20 -12.86
N ASP A 75 -6.33 -17.17 -12.10
CA ASP A 75 -7.02 -17.75 -10.94
C ASP A 75 -6.10 -17.95 -9.73
N THR A 76 -4.83 -17.55 -9.84
CA THR A 76 -3.79 -17.88 -8.85
C THR A 76 -3.02 -16.63 -8.44
N ILE A 77 -2.77 -16.51 -7.13
CA ILE A 77 -1.83 -15.55 -6.54
C ILE A 77 -0.67 -16.38 -5.97
N ALA A 78 0.56 -16.07 -6.35
CA ALA A 78 1.76 -16.70 -5.82
C ALA A 78 2.66 -15.65 -5.20
N LEU A 79 3.00 -15.80 -3.92
CA LEU A 79 4.03 -15.00 -3.28
C LEU A 79 5.34 -15.78 -3.31
N ALA A 80 6.45 -15.10 -3.55
CA ALA A 80 7.78 -15.68 -3.44
C ALA A 80 8.72 -14.77 -2.64
N SER A 81 9.31 -15.33 -1.59
CA SER A 81 10.33 -14.69 -0.77
C SER A 81 11.33 -15.74 -0.27
N GLN A 82 12.42 -15.93 -1.02
CA GLN A 82 13.36 -17.03 -0.83
C GLN A 82 12.63 -18.38 -0.85
N CYS A 83 12.49 -19.04 0.31
CA CYS A 83 11.81 -20.33 0.46
C CYS A 83 10.38 -20.23 1.01
N VAL A 84 9.87 -19.02 1.26
CA VAL A 84 8.48 -18.76 1.64
C VAL A 84 7.70 -18.50 0.36
N THR A 85 6.99 -19.52 -0.11
CA THR A 85 6.28 -19.52 -1.40
C THR A 85 4.80 -19.90 -1.30
N PRO A 86 4.00 -19.22 -0.47
CA PRO A 86 2.57 -19.52 -0.35
C PRO A 86 1.83 -19.14 -1.62
N ARG A 87 0.77 -19.89 -1.91
CA ARG A 87 -0.10 -19.68 -3.06
C ARG A 87 -1.56 -19.69 -2.64
N TRP A 88 -2.38 -18.99 -3.40
CA TRP A 88 -3.83 -18.95 -3.24
C TRP A 88 -4.49 -19.12 -4.61
N THR A 89 -5.55 -19.90 -4.68
CA THR A 89 -6.53 -19.70 -5.75
C THR A 89 -7.42 -18.51 -5.38
N TYR A 90 -7.90 -17.76 -6.37
CA TYR A 90 -8.83 -16.67 -6.13
C TYR A 90 -9.97 -16.65 -7.14
N ASN A 91 -11.07 -16.04 -6.73
CA ASN A 91 -12.20 -15.73 -7.59
C ASN A 91 -12.71 -14.32 -7.26
N TYR A 92 -13.07 -13.59 -8.30
CA TYR A 92 -13.68 -12.28 -8.17
C TYR A 92 -15.15 -12.36 -8.58
N SER A 93 -16.06 -12.13 -7.65
CA SER A 93 -17.50 -12.18 -7.91
C SER A 93 -18.22 -11.12 -7.10
N GLY A 94 -19.03 -10.30 -7.78
CA GLY A 94 -19.86 -9.27 -7.15
C GLY A 94 -19.04 -8.25 -6.35
N GLY A 95 -17.95 -7.74 -6.93
CA GLY A 95 -17.08 -6.77 -6.27
C GLY A 95 -16.24 -7.32 -5.10
N THR A 96 -16.27 -8.63 -4.84
CA THR A 96 -15.56 -9.25 -3.72
C THR A 96 -14.49 -10.21 -4.23
N LEU A 97 -13.26 -10.03 -3.76
CA LEU A 97 -12.17 -10.98 -3.95
C LEU A 97 -12.25 -12.05 -2.85
N ALA A 98 -12.47 -13.30 -3.25
CA ALA A 98 -12.37 -14.46 -2.37
C ALA A 98 -11.11 -15.24 -2.72
N THR A 99 -10.34 -15.62 -1.69
CA THR A 99 -9.11 -16.39 -1.83
C THR A 99 -9.19 -17.68 -1.03
N GLN A 100 -8.47 -18.69 -1.49
CA GLN A 100 -8.31 -19.96 -0.80
C GLN A 100 -6.85 -20.39 -0.89
N ALA A 101 -6.22 -20.59 0.26
CA ALA A 101 -4.83 -21.03 0.34
C ALA A 101 -4.68 -22.43 -0.29
N ILE A 102 -3.63 -22.59 -1.09
CA ILE A 102 -3.18 -23.88 -1.60
C ILE A 102 -2.15 -24.44 -0.60
N PRO A 103 -2.44 -25.58 0.07
CA PRO A 103 -1.49 -26.15 1.01
C PRO A 103 -0.26 -26.68 0.28
N ASP A 104 0.87 -26.00 0.47
CA ASP A 104 2.17 -26.42 -0.05
C ASP A 104 3.21 -26.45 1.08
N PRO A 105 4.21 -27.35 1.00
CA PRO A 105 5.35 -27.28 1.89
C PRO A 105 6.13 -25.98 1.64
N ILE A 106 6.16 -25.12 2.66
CA ILE A 106 7.02 -23.92 2.71
C ILE A 106 8.07 -24.11 3.79
N CYS A 107 9.20 -23.41 3.69
CA CYS A 107 10.21 -23.49 4.74
C CYS A 107 9.68 -22.94 6.08
N ASP A 108 9.98 -23.66 7.16
CA ASP A 108 9.63 -23.27 8.53
C ASP A 108 10.74 -22.39 9.14
N ARG A 109 10.97 -21.23 8.53
CA ARG A 109 11.77 -20.16 9.14
C ARG A 109 10.85 -19.10 9.72
N GLY A 110 11.36 -18.35 10.68
CA GLY A 110 10.73 -17.10 11.08
C GLY A 110 10.46 -16.22 9.85
N ARG A 111 9.24 -15.70 9.75
CA ARG A 111 8.84 -14.82 8.65
C ARG A 111 9.16 -13.37 8.97
N TYR A 112 9.47 -12.62 7.93
CA TYR A 112 9.64 -11.17 8.04
C TYR A 112 8.26 -10.49 8.19
N PRO A 113 8.17 -9.33 8.87
CA PRO A 113 6.89 -8.62 9.03
C PRO A 113 6.14 -8.35 7.72
N ALA A 114 6.87 -8.09 6.63
CA ALA A 114 6.30 -7.87 5.30
C ALA A 114 5.73 -9.15 4.67
N GLU A 115 6.31 -10.31 4.96
CA GLU A 115 5.78 -11.61 4.50
C GLU A 115 4.48 -11.92 5.24
N GLU A 116 4.45 -11.73 6.56
CA GLU A 116 3.23 -11.91 7.36
C GLU A 116 2.12 -10.94 6.94
N ALA A 117 2.47 -9.69 6.62
CA ALA A 117 1.50 -8.73 6.10
C ALA A 117 0.92 -9.18 4.76
N ALA A 118 1.77 -9.58 3.81
CA ALA A 118 1.32 -10.04 2.50
C ALA A 118 0.45 -11.31 2.59
N MET A 119 0.85 -12.28 3.40
CA MET A 119 0.06 -13.49 3.64
C MET A 119 -1.30 -13.17 4.26
N ALA A 120 -1.33 -12.37 5.32
CA ALA A 120 -2.59 -11.98 5.96
C ALA A 120 -3.53 -11.19 5.04
N VAL A 121 -2.97 -10.33 4.17
CA VAL A 121 -3.75 -9.61 3.16
C VAL A 121 -4.39 -10.59 2.18
N PHE A 122 -3.65 -11.59 1.68
CA PHE A 122 -4.18 -12.57 0.73
C PHE A 122 -5.04 -13.66 1.38
N ASP A 123 -4.93 -13.91 2.69
CA ASP A 123 -5.82 -14.81 3.42
C ASP A 123 -7.23 -14.21 3.60
N ALA A 124 -7.35 -12.88 3.64
CA ALA A 124 -8.63 -12.19 3.84
C ALA A 124 -8.66 -10.80 3.18
N PRO A 125 -8.55 -10.70 1.85
CA PRO A 125 -8.51 -9.43 1.14
C PRO A 125 -9.84 -8.68 1.25
N LYS A 126 -9.80 -7.35 1.39
CA LYS A 126 -10.99 -6.51 1.53
C LYS A 126 -10.97 -5.27 0.67
N ILE A 127 -9.80 -4.66 0.50
CA ILE A 127 -9.64 -3.39 -0.20
C ILE A 127 -8.55 -3.58 -1.25
N ILE A 128 -8.83 -3.15 -2.48
CA ILE A 128 -7.88 -3.09 -3.59
C ILE A 128 -8.05 -1.71 -4.21
N MET A 129 -6.97 -0.93 -4.31
CA MET A 129 -7.01 0.40 -4.92
C MET A 129 -5.70 0.74 -5.61
N ARG A 130 -5.76 1.64 -6.60
CA ARG A 130 -4.58 2.27 -7.17
C ARG A 130 -4.03 3.34 -6.24
N THR A 131 -2.72 3.41 -6.10
CA THR A 131 -2.05 4.50 -5.38
C THR A 131 -1.69 5.66 -6.34
N PRO A 132 -1.47 6.89 -5.83
CA PRO A 132 -1.01 8.01 -6.65
C PRO A 132 0.32 7.75 -7.38
N GLU A 133 1.15 6.85 -6.86
CA GLU A 133 2.45 6.46 -7.41
C GLU A 133 2.33 5.34 -8.46
N ASN A 134 1.12 5.10 -8.99
CA ASN A 134 0.79 4.01 -9.91
C ASN A 134 1.00 2.60 -9.34
N GLY A 135 1.05 2.46 -8.02
CA GLY A 135 1.06 1.17 -7.33
C GLY A 135 -0.33 0.60 -7.12
N TRP A 136 -0.37 -0.53 -6.44
CA TRP A 136 -1.58 -1.14 -5.92
C TRP A 136 -1.49 -1.25 -4.40
N TYR A 137 -2.46 -0.66 -3.72
CA TYR A 137 -2.63 -0.86 -2.29
C TYR A 137 -3.68 -1.94 -2.06
N ILE A 138 -3.32 -2.94 -1.27
CA ILE A 138 -4.22 -4.04 -0.89
C ILE A 138 -4.27 -4.11 0.63
N ALA A 139 -5.47 -4.16 1.20
CA ALA A 139 -5.66 -4.34 2.64
C ALA A 139 -6.66 -5.45 2.93
N GLY A 140 -6.41 -6.19 4.01
CA GLY A 140 -7.09 -7.43 4.35
C GLY A 140 -6.47 -8.06 5.59
N GLY A 141 -7.20 -8.92 6.30
CA GLY A 141 -6.65 -9.61 7.48
C GLY A 141 -6.10 -8.71 8.61
N GLY A 142 -6.47 -7.43 8.65
CA GLY A 142 -5.92 -6.44 9.59
C GLY A 142 -4.53 -5.91 9.22
N ARG A 143 -4.07 -6.17 8.00
CA ARG A 143 -2.76 -5.79 7.45
C ARG A 143 -2.92 -5.08 6.11
N SER A 144 -1.86 -4.48 5.61
CA SER A 144 -1.84 -3.91 4.26
C SER A 144 -0.50 -4.06 3.58
N ILE A 145 -0.53 -4.05 2.24
CA ILE A 145 0.67 -4.05 1.39
C ILE A 145 0.52 -3.06 0.23
N THR A 146 1.65 -2.59 -0.26
CA THR A 146 1.76 -1.83 -1.51
C THR A 146 2.57 -2.62 -2.52
N LEU A 147 2.03 -2.80 -3.71
CA LEU A 147 2.65 -3.51 -4.83
C LEU A 147 3.04 -2.52 -5.94
N PHE A 148 4.21 -2.72 -6.54
CA PHE A 148 4.61 -2.06 -7.78
C PHE A 148 4.90 -3.11 -8.85
N SER A 149 4.45 -2.85 -10.08
CA SER A 149 4.76 -3.73 -11.23
C SER A 149 6.27 -3.81 -11.46
N GLN A 150 6.75 -4.99 -11.82
CA GLN A 150 8.14 -5.25 -12.23
C GLN A 150 8.28 -5.23 -13.76
#